data_AF-A0A397END0-F1
#
_entry.id   AF-A0A397END0-F1
#
_cell.length_a   1.000
_cell.length_b   1.000
_cell.length_c   1.000
_cell.angle_alpha   90.00
_cell.angle_beta   90.00
_cell.angle_gamma   90.00
#
_symmetry.space_group_name_H-M   'P 1'
#
loop_
_entity.id
_entity.type
_entity.pdbx_description
1 polymer ?
#
loop_
_entity_poly.entity_id
_entity_poly.type
_entity_poly.pdbx_seq_one_letter_code
_entity_poly.pdbx_strand_id
1 'polypeptide(L)'
;MREQQFGRIVNVTSASGLYGNIGQANYAAAKMGIAGFTFTAAKEGIRSNIKVNVVAPLAMSRMTETIESASPKVLGRLQPDFVAPFVGYLCHDDCAVSGNIYEVGAGWVSRVRWQRSKGVVFPPNGGMTLETIAANLDSIHLPLATVAQLVDDIKEDPNDQINVDVVQAEELLQVVSILESETSEAAQKRQILKLFEWFKAQYAQLTGTLRSSVHREQALMAKVL
;
A
#
# COMPACT_ATOMS: atom_id res chain seq x y z
N MET A 1 -12.02 -22.11 -18.43
CA MET A 1 -12.50 -20.75 -18.15
C MET A 1 -13.21 -20.09 -19.33
N ARG A 2 -12.56 -19.79 -20.49
CA ARG A 2 -13.24 -19.10 -21.62
C ARG A 2 -14.46 -19.85 -22.17
N GLU A 3 -14.30 -21.13 -22.50
CA GLU A 3 -15.42 -21.97 -22.97
C GLU A 3 -16.50 -22.15 -21.91
N GLN A 4 -16.08 -22.19 -20.63
CA GLN A 4 -16.97 -22.36 -19.48
C GLN A 4 -17.71 -21.07 -19.08
N GLN A 5 -17.40 -19.93 -19.70
CA GLN A 5 -17.98 -18.61 -19.40
C GLN A 5 -17.91 -18.25 -17.90
N PHE A 6 -16.86 -18.70 -17.23
CA PHE A 6 -16.59 -18.39 -15.84
C PHE A 6 -15.11 -18.57 -15.51
N GLY A 7 -14.55 -17.63 -14.74
CA GLY A 7 -13.21 -17.78 -14.16
C GLY A 7 -12.91 -16.75 -13.08
N ARG A 8 -12.08 -17.14 -12.12
CA ARG A 8 -11.48 -16.25 -11.12
C ARG A 8 -9.99 -16.53 -11.05
N ILE A 9 -9.19 -15.49 -11.20
CA ILE A 9 -7.73 -15.57 -11.20
C ILE A 9 -7.22 -14.57 -10.18
N VAL A 10 -6.38 -15.04 -9.26
CA VAL A 10 -5.66 -14.19 -8.31
C VAL A 10 -4.17 -14.34 -8.57
N ASN A 11 -3.56 -13.26 -9.02
CA ASN A 11 -2.12 -13.16 -9.20
C ASN A 11 -1.46 -12.64 -7.91
N VAL A 12 -0.15 -12.85 -7.77
CA VAL A 12 0.59 -12.46 -6.56
C VAL A 12 1.72 -11.49 -6.92
N THR A 13 1.54 -10.22 -6.59
CA THR A 13 2.59 -9.19 -6.59
C THR A 13 3.27 -9.12 -5.20
N SER A 14 3.89 -8.00 -4.85
CA SER A 14 4.48 -7.76 -3.53
C SER A 14 4.63 -6.26 -3.28
N ALA A 15 4.79 -5.85 -2.03
CA ALA A 15 5.18 -4.48 -1.69
C ALA A 15 6.48 -4.05 -2.39
N SER A 16 7.48 -4.95 -2.48
CA SER A 16 8.71 -4.69 -3.25
C SER A 16 8.43 -4.45 -4.74
N GLY A 17 7.39 -5.07 -5.30
CA GLY A 17 6.90 -4.75 -6.64
C GLY A 17 6.33 -3.35 -6.67
N LEU A 18 5.30 -3.09 -5.85
CA LEU A 18 4.53 -1.84 -5.88
C LEU A 18 5.39 -0.60 -5.59
N TYR A 19 6.33 -0.69 -4.66
CA TYR A 19 7.06 0.45 -4.10
C TYR A 19 8.57 0.38 -4.33
N GLY A 20 9.09 -0.74 -4.84
CA GLY A 20 10.52 -1.00 -4.91
C GLY A 20 11.10 -1.50 -3.58
N ASN A 21 12.26 -2.16 -3.66
CA ASN A 21 13.06 -2.52 -2.50
C ASN A 21 14.54 -2.64 -2.90
N ILE A 22 15.45 -2.22 -2.02
CA ILE A 22 16.90 -2.22 -2.28
C ILE A 22 17.37 -3.66 -2.51
N GLY A 23 18.19 -3.86 -3.55
CA GLY A 23 18.71 -5.19 -3.89
C GLY A 23 17.71 -6.14 -4.54
N GLN A 24 16.49 -5.69 -4.82
CA GLN A 24 15.41 -6.52 -5.38
C GLN A 24 14.90 -6.03 -6.75
N ALA A 25 15.72 -5.35 -7.55
CA ALA A 25 15.28 -4.77 -8.83
C ALA A 25 14.65 -5.81 -9.80
N ASN A 26 15.26 -7.00 -9.90
CA ASN A 26 14.74 -8.12 -10.69
C ASN A 26 13.38 -8.62 -10.16
N TYR A 27 13.26 -8.78 -8.85
CA TYR A 27 12.05 -9.24 -8.18
C TYR A 27 10.93 -8.19 -8.28
N ALA A 28 11.24 -6.91 -8.04
CA ALA A 28 10.31 -5.80 -8.15
C ALA A 28 9.77 -5.70 -9.59
N ALA A 29 10.64 -5.75 -10.60
CA ALA A 29 10.24 -5.74 -12.01
C ALA A 29 9.31 -6.90 -12.35
N ALA A 30 9.65 -8.13 -11.94
CA ALA A 30 8.80 -9.29 -12.16
C ALA A 30 7.42 -9.15 -11.48
N LYS A 31 7.39 -8.70 -10.23
CA LYS A 31 6.17 -8.55 -9.44
C LYS A 31 5.26 -7.42 -9.95
N MET A 32 5.82 -6.33 -10.46
CA MET A 32 5.04 -5.30 -11.16
C MET A 32 4.57 -5.74 -12.54
N GLY A 33 5.37 -6.52 -13.27
CA GLY A 33 4.95 -7.13 -14.53
C GLY A 33 3.68 -7.97 -14.36
N ILE A 34 3.57 -8.70 -13.25
CA ILE A 34 2.35 -9.46 -12.89
C ILE A 34 1.14 -8.54 -12.65
N ALA A 35 1.33 -7.38 -12.01
CA ALA A 35 0.25 -6.40 -11.84
C ALA A 35 -0.18 -5.83 -13.21
N GLY A 36 0.77 -5.47 -14.07
CA GLY A 36 0.50 -5.04 -15.44
C GLY A 36 -0.27 -6.09 -16.26
N PHE A 37 0.15 -7.35 -16.20
CA PHE A 37 -0.54 -8.48 -16.82
C PHE A 37 -2.00 -8.60 -16.34
N THR A 38 -2.22 -8.43 -15.04
CA THR A 38 -3.55 -8.50 -14.42
C THR A 38 -4.52 -7.50 -15.03
N PHE A 39 -4.09 -6.27 -15.30
CA PHE A 39 -4.97 -5.23 -15.86
C PHE A 39 -5.47 -5.59 -17.27
N THR A 40 -4.59 -6.13 -18.12
CA THR A 40 -4.96 -6.55 -19.47
C THR A 40 -5.82 -7.81 -19.43
N ALA A 41 -5.41 -8.82 -18.66
CA ALA A 41 -6.15 -10.08 -18.51
C ALA A 41 -7.57 -9.85 -17.96
N ALA A 42 -7.73 -8.92 -17.00
CA ALA A 42 -9.03 -8.53 -16.47
C ALA A 42 -9.96 -7.96 -17.56
N LYS A 43 -9.44 -7.14 -18.47
CA LYS A 43 -10.22 -6.55 -19.58
C LYS A 43 -10.55 -7.60 -20.64
N GLU A 44 -9.61 -8.46 -20.99
CA GLU A 44 -9.85 -9.56 -21.94
C GLU A 44 -10.88 -10.57 -21.41
N GLY A 45 -10.93 -10.74 -20.09
CA GLY A 45 -11.82 -11.68 -19.41
C GLY A 45 -13.30 -11.26 -19.32
N ILE A 46 -13.63 -9.98 -19.54
CA ILE A 46 -14.99 -9.42 -19.34
C ILE A 46 -16.05 -10.23 -20.08
N ARG A 47 -15.82 -10.53 -21.37
CA ARG A 47 -16.79 -11.24 -22.22
C ARG A 47 -17.04 -12.70 -21.82
N SER A 48 -16.15 -13.28 -21.03
CA SER A 48 -16.24 -14.67 -20.58
C SER A 48 -16.49 -14.78 -19.07
N ASN A 49 -16.90 -13.70 -18.41
CA ASN A 49 -17.05 -13.63 -16.94
C ASN A 49 -15.81 -14.17 -16.19
N ILE A 50 -14.63 -13.84 -16.72
CA ILE A 50 -13.35 -14.12 -16.09
C ILE A 50 -12.91 -12.85 -15.37
N LYS A 51 -12.74 -12.95 -14.05
CA LYS A 51 -12.24 -11.86 -13.22
C LYS A 51 -10.81 -12.14 -12.81
N VAL A 52 -9.96 -11.14 -12.90
CA VAL A 52 -8.53 -11.26 -12.62
C VAL A 52 -8.13 -10.14 -11.67
N ASN A 53 -7.65 -10.48 -10.47
CA ASN A 53 -7.17 -9.52 -9.48
C ASN A 53 -5.74 -9.89 -9.08
N VAL A 54 -5.04 -8.98 -8.41
CA VAL A 54 -3.69 -9.21 -7.90
C VAL A 54 -3.59 -8.81 -6.43
N VAL A 55 -2.88 -9.60 -5.65
CA VAL A 55 -2.65 -9.37 -4.22
C VAL A 55 -1.15 -9.19 -3.95
N ALA A 56 -0.82 -8.21 -3.13
CA ALA A 56 0.47 -8.02 -2.46
C ALA A 56 0.34 -8.52 -1.01
N PRO A 57 0.67 -9.79 -0.74
CA PRO A 57 0.48 -10.36 0.59
C PRO A 57 1.62 -9.95 1.52
N LEU A 58 1.25 -9.70 2.78
CA LEU A 58 2.17 -9.59 3.90
C LEU A 58 1.94 -10.79 4.83
N ALA A 59 2.78 -11.80 4.66
CA ALA A 59 2.78 -13.00 5.49
C ALA A 59 4.21 -13.52 5.73
N MET A 60 4.39 -14.19 6.85
CA MET A 60 5.59 -14.88 7.22
C MET A 60 5.66 -16.23 6.51
N SER A 61 6.81 -16.50 5.93
CA SER A 61 7.14 -17.69 5.16
C SER A 61 8.66 -17.87 5.20
N ARG A 62 9.17 -19.00 4.69
CA ARG A 62 10.63 -19.18 4.52
C ARG A 62 11.32 -18.05 3.75
N MET A 63 10.59 -17.39 2.84
CA MET A 63 11.11 -16.28 2.04
C MET A 63 11.18 -14.95 2.83
N THR A 64 10.43 -14.83 3.92
CA THR A 64 10.33 -13.62 4.77
C THR A 64 10.88 -13.84 6.17
N GLU A 65 11.50 -14.99 6.43
CA GLU A 65 12.15 -15.36 7.71
C GLU A 65 13.26 -14.38 8.11
N THR A 66 13.97 -13.79 7.16
CA THR A 66 15.03 -12.80 7.43
C THR A 66 14.52 -11.49 8.02
N ILE A 67 13.20 -11.28 8.08
CA ILE A 67 12.55 -10.22 8.85
C ILE A 67 12.48 -10.67 10.33
N GLU A 68 13.62 -11.07 10.90
CA GLU A 68 13.76 -11.68 12.24
C GLU A 68 13.52 -10.67 13.39
N SER A 69 13.34 -9.41 13.05
CA SER A 69 13.40 -8.30 14.00
C SER A 69 12.02 -7.84 14.49
N ALA A 70 10.95 -8.51 14.06
CA ALA A 70 9.58 -8.25 14.49
C ALA A 70 9.23 -9.01 15.79
N SER A 71 8.50 -8.36 16.71
CA SER A 71 8.10 -8.98 17.98
C SER A 71 7.20 -10.21 17.76
N PRO A 72 7.16 -11.20 18.68
CA PRO A 72 6.31 -12.38 18.56
C PRO A 72 4.82 -12.07 18.33
N LYS A 73 4.36 -10.92 18.85
CA LYS A 73 2.99 -10.42 18.64
C LYS A 73 2.75 -10.00 17.19
N VAL A 74 3.74 -9.39 16.52
CA VAL A 74 3.69 -9.03 15.09
C VAL A 74 3.65 -10.32 14.28
N LEU A 75 4.57 -11.23 14.58
CA LEU A 75 4.73 -12.49 13.87
C LEU A 75 3.46 -13.35 13.95
N GLY A 76 2.77 -13.35 15.10
CA GLY A 76 1.49 -14.04 15.27
C GLY A 76 0.38 -13.49 14.37
N ARG A 77 0.50 -12.27 13.85
CA ARG A 77 -0.45 -11.68 12.89
C ARG A 77 0.00 -11.76 11.43
N LEU A 78 1.25 -12.11 11.18
CA LEU A 78 1.74 -12.32 9.82
C LEU A 78 1.51 -13.75 9.33
N GLN A 79 0.55 -14.48 9.92
CA GLN A 79 0.25 -15.83 9.46
C GLN A 79 -0.48 -15.80 8.10
N PRO A 80 -0.23 -16.77 7.21
CA PRO A 80 -0.94 -16.89 5.93
C PRO A 80 -2.47 -16.92 6.07
N ASP A 81 -2.99 -17.34 7.22
CA ASP A 81 -4.41 -17.37 7.55
C ASP A 81 -5.06 -15.97 7.54
N PHE A 82 -4.25 -14.90 7.66
CA PHE A 82 -4.72 -13.52 7.51
C PHE A 82 -4.77 -13.03 6.06
N VAL A 83 -4.37 -13.87 5.10
CA VAL A 83 -4.39 -13.57 3.65
C VAL A 83 -5.34 -14.51 2.91
N ALA A 84 -5.32 -15.81 3.26
CA ALA A 84 -6.04 -16.85 2.56
C ALA A 84 -7.56 -16.59 2.40
N PRO A 85 -8.30 -16.11 3.42
CA PRO A 85 -9.74 -15.85 3.28
C PRO A 85 -10.05 -14.81 2.20
N PHE A 86 -9.25 -13.75 2.10
CA PHE A 86 -9.45 -12.70 1.10
C PHE A 86 -9.14 -13.21 -0.31
N VAL A 87 -8.07 -14.00 -0.48
CA VAL A 87 -7.78 -14.67 -1.76
C VAL A 87 -8.92 -15.61 -2.15
N GLY A 88 -9.44 -16.38 -1.18
CA GLY A 88 -10.60 -17.25 -1.38
C GLY A 88 -11.84 -16.46 -1.82
N TYR A 89 -12.11 -15.31 -1.20
CA TYR A 89 -13.21 -14.45 -1.58
C TYR A 89 -13.04 -13.86 -2.99
N LEU A 90 -11.83 -13.45 -3.40
CA LEU A 90 -11.57 -13.03 -4.77
C LEU A 90 -11.84 -14.14 -5.80
N CYS A 91 -11.78 -15.39 -5.37
CA CYS A 91 -12.12 -16.59 -6.15
C CYS A 91 -13.58 -17.04 -6.03
N HIS A 92 -14.41 -16.35 -5.25
CA HIS A 92 -15.82 -16.70 -5.07
C HIS A 92 -16.69 -16.28 -6.26
N ASP A 93 -17.80 -16.98 -6.44
CA ASP A 93 -18.77 -16.71 -7.52
C ASP A 93 -19.36 -15.31 -7.40
N ASP A 94 -19.71 -14.89 -6.17
CA ASP A 94 -20.27 -13.57 -5.86
C ASP A 94 -19.27 -12.41 -5.93
N CYS A 95 -17.97 -12.69 -6.10
CA CYS A 95 -16.97 -11.65 -6.23
C CYS A 95 -17.21 -10.84 -7.52
N ALA A 96 -17.56 -9.57 -7.37
CA ALA A 96 -17.84 -8.67 -8.48
C ALA A 96 -16.59 -7.98 -9.05
N VAL A 97 -15.49 -7.91 -8.27
CA VAL A 97 -14.33 -7.08 -8.59
C VAL A 97 -13.36 -7.75 -9.57
N SER A 98 -12.76 -6.96 -10.46
CA SER A 98 -11.75 -7.39 -11.43
C SER A 98 -10.81 -6.23 -11.74
N GLY A 99 -9.56 -6.53 -12.08
CA GLY A 99 -8.53 -5.55 -12.45
C GLY A 99 -7.95 -4.75 -11.29
N ASN A 100 -8.15 -5.20 -10.04
CA ASN A 100 -7.70 -4.49 -8.85
C ASN A 100 -6.42 -5.08 -8.26
N ILE A 101 -5.65 -4.20 -7.61
CA ILE A 101 -4.53 -4.55 -6.74
C ILE A 101 -4.99 -4.41 -5.30
N TYR A 102 -4.65 -5.39 -4.46
CA TYR A 102 -4.89 -5.32 -3.01
C TYR A 102 -3.63 -5.60 -2.22
N GLU A 103 -3.40 -4.86 -1.15
CA GLU A 103 -2.48 -5.26 -0.09
C GLU A 103 -3.25 -5.99 1.00
N VAL A 104 -2.69 -7.09 1.51
CA VAL A 104 -3.41 -7.98 2.43
C VAL A 104 -2.44 -8.58 3.44
N GLY A 105 -2.76 -8.47 4.72
CA GLY A 105 -2.01 -9.12 5.80
C GLY A 105 -2.41 -8.62 7.17
N ALA A 106 -2.08 -9.36 8.22
CA ALA A 106 -2.39 -8.97 9.62
C ALA A 106 -3.87 -8.67 9.93
N GLY A 107 -4.79 -9.20 9.13
CA GLY A 107 -6.24 -8.93 9.25
C GLY A 107 -6.68 -7.62 8.60
N TRP A 108 -5.81 -6.98 7.82
CA TRP A 108 -6.08 -5.75 7.08
C TRP A 108 -6.04 -6.00 5.57
N VAL A 109 -6.90 -5.28 4.84
CA VAL A 109 -6.99 -5.29 3.39
C VAL A 109 -7.16 -3.86 2.90
N SER A 110 -6.42 -3.47 1.87
CA SER A 110 -6.65 -2.21 1.15
C SER A 110 -6.49 -2.39 -0.34
N ARG A 111 -7.19 -1.56 -1.12
CA ARG A 111 -7.06 -1.50 -2.57
C ARG A 111 -6.07 -0.42 -2.96
N VAL A 112 -5.10 -0.78 -3.80
CA VAL A 112 -4.16 0.18 -4.39
C VAL A 112 -4.73 0.69 -5.72
N ARG A 113 -4.65 2.01 -5.95
CA ARG A 113 -5.11 2.68 -7.18
C ARG A 113 -4.11 3.73 -7.64
N TRP A 114 -4.14 4.03 -8.95
CA TRP A 114 -3.35 5.12 -9.51
C TRP A 114 -4.05 6.46 -9.33
N GLN A 115 -3.30 7.46 -8.89
CA GLN A 115 -3.68 8.86 -8.93
C GLN A 115 -2.82 9.58 -9.97
N ARG A 116 -3.41 10.58 -10.64
CA ARG A 116 -2.69 11.44 -11.59
C ARG A 116 -2.88 12.89 -11.18
N SER A 117 -1.81 13.68 -11.23
CA SER A 117 -1.87 15.13 -11.03
C SER A 117 -2.73 15.81 -12.11
N LYS A 118 -3.08 17.09 -11.90
CA LYS A 118 -3.75 17.90 -12.93
C LYS A 118 -2.89 18.06 -14.17
N GLY A 119 -1.57 18.18 -13.99
CA GLY A 119 -0.60 18.41 -15.06
C GLY A 119 -0.67 19.83 -15.63
N VAL A 120 0.16 20.07 -16.63
CA VAL A 120 0.29 21.37 -17.33
C VAL A 120 0.21 21.14 -18.83
N VAL A 121 -0.52 22.02 -19.52
CA VAL A 121 -0.57 22.05 -20.99
C VAL A 121 0.36 23.14 -21.48
N PHE A 122 1.37 22.77 -22.26
CA PHE A 122 2.30 23.72 -22.86
C PHE A 122 1.77 24.23 -24.21
N PRO A 123 1.99 25.51 -24.56
CA PRO A 123 1.59 26.06 -25.85
C PRO A 123 2.24 25.32 -27.03
N PRO A 124 1.49 25.06 -28.13
CA PRO A 124 1.97 24.24 -29.26
C PRO A 124 3.03 24.94 -30.13
N ASN A 125 3.23 26.24 -29.97
CA ASN A 125 4.14 27.09 -30.76
C ASN A 125 5.58 27.11 -30.20
N GLY A 126 6.07 25.97 -29.72
CA GLY A 126 7.40 25.87 -29.11
C GLY A 126 7.44 26.32 -27.64
N GLY A 127 6.29 26.44 -26.97
CA GLY A 127 6.19 26.81 -25.56
C GLY A 127 6.57 25.71 -24.58
N MET A 128 7.03 24.55 -25.07
CA MET A 128 7.57 23.45 -24.26
C MET A 128 9.09 23.41 -24.42
N THR A 129 9.78 24.31 -23.74
CA THR A 129 11.24 24.32 -23.61
C THR A 129 11.68 23.73 -22.26
N LEU A 130 12.96 23.40 -22.11
CA LEU A 130 13.51 22.90 -20.83
C LEU A 130 13.25 23.89 -19.68
N GLU A 131 13.37 25.18 -19.96
CA GLU A 131 13.14 26.26 -19.00
C GLU A 131 11.68 26.32 -18.57
N THR A 132 10.75 26.23 -19.52
CA THR A 132 9.31 26.25 -19.21
C THR A 132 8.87 24.99 -18.46
N ILE A 133 9.48 23.83 -18.72
CA ILE A 133 9.22 22.59 -17.97
C ILE A 133 9.73 22.75 -16.54
N ALA A 134 10.98 23.19 -16.36
CA ALA A 134 11.57 23.40 -15.04
C ALA A 134 10.74 24.40 -14.21
N ALA A 135 10.29 25.50 -14.82
CA ALA A 135 9.44 26.51 -14.18
C ALA A 135 8.05 26.00 -13.80
N ASN A 136 7.57 24.90 -14.41
CA ASN A 136 6.25 24.33 -14.15
C ASN A 136 6.31 22.96 -13.46
N LEU A 137 7.49 22.48 -13.04
CA LEU A 137 7.66 21.13 -12.51
C LEU A 137 6.79 20.89 -11.27
N ASP A 138 6.67 21.88 -10.39
CA ASP A 138 5.81 21.81 -9.20
C ASP A 138 4.31 21.68 -9.52
N SER A 139 3.88 22.21 -10.67
CA SER A 139 2.50 22.09 -11.16
C SER A 139 2.25 20.79 -11.93
N ILE A 140 3.31 20.19 -12.50
CA ILE A 140 3.28 18.85 -13.09
C ILE A 140 3.19 17.81 -11.98
N HIS A 141 3.92 18.03 -10.89
CA HIS A 141 3.79 17.26 -9.67
C HIS A 141 2.47 17.62 -8.97
N LEU A 142 1.94 16.72 -8.14
CA LEU A 142 0.97 17.15 -7.14
C LEU A 142 1.75 18.05 -6.18
N PRO A 143 1.46 19.36 -6.06
CA PRO A 143 2.23 20.22 -5.18
C PRO A 143 2.13 19.68 -3.75
N LEU A 144 3.24 19.69 -3.00
CA LEU A 144 3.28 19.33 -1.57
C LEU A 144 2.23 20.11 -0.74
N ALA A 145 1.75 21.25 -1.23
CA ALA A 145 0.64 22.01 -0.65
C ALA A 145 -0.65 21.18 -0.49
N THR A 146 -0.89 20.19 -1.36
CA THR A 146 -2.03 19.25 -1.20
C THR A 146 -1.90 18.44 0.08
N VAL A 147 -0.67 18.17 0.55
CA VAL A 147 -0.41 17.45 1.80
C VAL A 147 -0.68 18.32 3.02
N ALA A 148 -0.30 19.60 2.99
CA ALA A 148 -0.61 20.54 4.06
C ALA A 148 -2.12 20.81 4.18
N GLN A 149 -2.81 20.97 3.05
CA GLN A 149 -4.28 21.09 3.02
C GLN A 149 -4.96 19.83 3.55
N LEU A 150 -4.53 18.63 3.12
CA LEU A 150 -5.02 17.34 3.65
C LEU A 150 -4.76 17.19 5.16
N VAL A 151 -3.60 17.65 5.65
CA VAL A 151 -3.25 17.63 7.07
C VAL A 151 -4.16 18.57 7.87
N ASP A 152 -4.55 19.69 7.32
CA ASP A 152 -5.48 20.62 7.97
C ASP A 152 -6.93 20.11 7.89
N ASP A 153 -7.35 19.50 6.77
CA ASP A 153 -8.67 18.86 6.62
C ASP A 153 -8.88 17.70 7.62
N ILE A 154 -7.85 16.88 7.87
CA ILE A 154 -7.87 15.78 8.87
C ILE A 154 -7.97 16.32 10.31
N LYS A 155 -7.40 17.50 10.58
CA LYS A 155 -7.50 18.14 11.90
C LYS A 155 -8.89 18.71 12.16
N GLU A 156 -9.59 19.15 11.11
CA GLU A 156 -10.93 19.74 11.21
C GLU A 156 -12.04 18.69 11.33
N ASP A 157 -11.94 17.55 10.65
CA ASP A 157 -12.86 16.40 10.84
C ASP A 157 -12.11 15.04 10.84
N PRO A 158 -11.77 14.50 12.04
CA PRO A 158 -11.07 13.23 12.17
C PRO A 158 -11.85 12.01 11.65
N ASN A 159 -13.14 12.15 11.34
CA ASN A 159 -14.02 11.09 10.85
C ASN A 159 -14.43 11.25 9.38
N ASP A 160 -13.98 12.30 8.68
CA ASP A 160 -14.26 12.45 7.26
C ASP A 160 -13.41 11.45 6.46
N GLN A 161 -14.02 10.31 6.14
CA GLN A 161 -13.40 9.20 5.40
C GLN A 161 -13.31 9.47 3.89
N ILE A 162 -13.51 10.72 3.45
CA ILE A 162 -13.43 11.09 2.05
C ILE A 162 -11.98 11.53 1.74
N ASN A 163 -11.27 10.66 1.00
CA ASN A 163 -10.00 10.92 0.32
C ASN A 163 -8.74 11.08 1.19
N VAL A 164 -8.47 10.10 2.05
CA VAL A 164 -7.08 9.91 2.49
C VAL A 164 -6.55 8.60 1.91
N ASP A 165 -5.87 8.71 0.76
CA ASP A 165 -4.86 7.75 0.35
C ASP A 165 -3.71 7.87 1.40
N VAL A 166 -3.92 7.30 2.59
CA VAL A 166 -2.97 7.26 3.70
C VAL A 166 -1.89 6.23 3.36
N VAL A 167 -0.99 6.63 2.47
CA VAL A 167 0.40 6.21 2.58
C VAL A 167 1.18 7.49 2.85
N GLN A 168 1.26 7.80 4.15
CA GLN A 168 2.50 8.27 4.77
C GLN A 168 2.95 9.71 4.47
N ALA A 169 2.07 10.71 4.59
CA ALA A 169 2.47 12.12 4.49
C ALA A 169 3.51 12.55 5.56
N GLU A 170 3.30 12.21 6.84
CA GLU A 170 4.26 12.53 7.92
C GLU A 170 5.48 11.59 7.93
N GLU A 171 5.29 10.37 7.42
CA GLU A 171 6.27 9.28 7.42
C GLU A 171 7.29 9.43 6.28
N LEU A 172 6.89 9.92 5.10
CA LEU A 172 7.81 10.33 4.04
C LEU A 172 8.65 11.55 4.45
N LEU A 173 8.06 12.53 5.15
CA LEU A 173 8.77 13.73 5.62
C LEU A 173 9.85 13.39 6.67
N GLN A 174 9.59 12.44 7.58
CA GLN A 174 10.61 11.97 8.52
C GLN A 174 11.70 11.13 7.86
N VAL A 175 11.36 10.27 6.89
CA VAL A 175 12.35 9.45 6.16
C VAL A 175 13.24 10.32 5.28
N VAL A 176 12.67 11.29 4.57
CA VAL A 176 13.42 12.27 3.75
C VAL A 176 14.34 13.12 4.63
N SER A 177 13.85 13.64 5.77
CA SER A 177 14.68 14.37 6.74
C SER A 177 15.83 13.55 7.33
N ILE A 178 15.64 12.24 7.52
CA ILE A 178 16.68 11.33 8.03
C ILE A 178 17.71 11.01 6.94
N LEU A 179 17.29 10.84 5.69
CA LEU A 179 18.18 10.51 4.56
C LEU A 179 18.99 11.70 4.07
N GLU A 180 18.51 12.94 4.24
CA GLU A 180 19.16 14.15 3.76
C GLU A 180 20.24 14.72 4.70
N SER A 181 20.40 14.19 5.92
CA SER A 181 21.28 14.78 6.95
C SER A 181 22.64 14.07 7.18
N GLU A 182 23.40 13.80 6.10
CA GLU A 182 24.85 13.45 6.09
C GLU A 182 25.31 11.97 6.08
N THR A 183 26.47 11.76 5.45
CA THR A 183 26.87 10.55 4.70
C THR A 183 28.04 9.75 5.30
N SER A 184 27.93 9.23 6.53
CA SER A 184 28.93 8.28 7.07
C SER A 184 28.35 6.95 7.57
N GLU A 185 29.13 5.88 7.50
CA GLU A 185 28.71 4.48 7.74
C GLU A 185 28.25 4.21 9.20
N ALA A 186 28.88 4.87 10.18
CA ALA A 186 28.45 4.80 11.59
C ALA A 186 27.14 5.58 11.85
N ALA A 187 26.79 6.53 10.98
CA ALA A 187 25.52 7.24 11.02
C ALA A 187 24.40 6.38 10.41
N GLN A 188 24.66 5.67 9.31
CA GLN A 188 23.71 4.72 8.71
C GLN A 188 23.27 3.63 9.69
N LYS A 189 24.20 3.03 10.45
CA LYS A 189 23.84 2.05 11.50
C LYS A 189 22.94 2.63 12.59
N ARG A 190 23.14 3.90 12.97
CA ARG A 190 22.27 4.61 13.93
C ARG A 190 20.93 5.01 13.33
N GLN A 191 20.87 5.31 12.04
CA GLN A 191 19.61 5.58 11.32
C GLN A 191 18.75 4.32 11.20
N ILE A 192 19.36 3.17 10.88
CA ILE A 192 18.66 1.88 10.87
C ILE A 192 18.06 1.60 12.24
N LEU A 193 18.80 1.84 13.33
CA LEU A 193 18.29 1.68 14.70
C LEU A 193 17.14 2.64 15.03
N LYS A 194 17.21 3.91 14.61
CA LYS A 194 16.11 4.88 14.82
C LYS A 194 14.85 4.50 14.04
N LEU A 195 15.01 4.04 12.79
CA LEU A 195 13.91 3.52 11.98
C LEU A 195 13.28 2.30 12.66
N PHE A 196 14.11 1.45 13.26
CA PHE A 196 13.67 0.25 13.98
C PHE A 196 12.86 0.57 15.25
N GLU A 197 13.31 1.54 16.05
CA GLU A 197 12.58 1.99 17.25
C GLU A 197 11.28 2.71 16.90
N TRP A 198 11.26 3.44 15.78
CA TRP A 198 10.06 4.06 15.24
C TRP A 198 9.01 3.02 14.82
N PHE A 199 9.41 1.96 14.09
CA PHE A 199 8.51 0.85 13.77
C PHE A 199 7.94 0.16 15.02
N LYS A 200 8.74 0.01 16.08
CA LYS A 200 8.27 -0.54 17.36
C LYS A 200 7.20 0.34 18.01
N ALA A 201 7.36 1.66 17.98
CA ALA A 201 6.40 2.61 18.55
C ALA A 201 5.05 2.56 17.81
N GLN A 202 5.07 2.52 16.48
CA GLN A 202 3.86 2.40 15.65
C GLN A 202 3.12 1.08 15.94
N TYR A 203 3.87 -0.02 16.06
CA TYR A 203 3.28 -1.31 16.41
C TYR A 203 2.68 -1.33 17.83
N ALA A 204 3.30 -0.64 18.79
CA ALA A 204 2.77 -0.50 20.15
C ALA A 204 1.46 0.31 20.18
N GLN A 205 1.37 1.39 19.40
CA GLN A 205 0.16 2.22 19.29
C GLN A 205 -1.00 1.44 18.65
N LEU A 206 -0.75 0.78 17.52
CA LEU A 206 -1.74 -0.04 16.84
C LEU A 206 -2.30 -1.13 17.77
N THR A 207 -1.42 -1.78 18.54
CA THR A 207 -1.85 -2.82 19.47
C THR A 207 -2.52 -2.30 20.75
N GLY A 208 -2.28 -1.05 21.15
CA GLY A 208 -3.05 -0.35 22.17
C GLY A 208 -4.49 -0.09 21.71
N THR A 209 -4.66 0.43 20.50
CA THR A 209 -5.96 0.70 19.89
C THR A 209 -6.80 -0.57 19.79
N LEU A 210 -6.22 -1.67 19.31
CA LEU A 210 -6.90 -2.97 19.24
C LEU A 210 -7.32 -3.52 20.60
N ARG A 211 -6.53 -3.33 21.67
CA ARG A 211 -6.95 -3.70 23.03
C ARG A 211 -8.15 -2.90 23.50
N SER A 212 -8.17 -1.60 23.21
CA SER A 212 -9.27 -0.72 23.59
C SER A 212 -10.58 -1.07 22.88
N SER A 213 -10.51 -1.47 21.60
CA SER A 213 -11.67 -1.91 20.82
C SER A 213 -12.24 -3.24 21.33
N VAL A 214 -11.39 -4.21 21.65
CA VAL A 214 -11.83 -5.50 22.23
C VAL A 214 -12.48 -5.30 23.60
N HIS A 215 -11.95 -4.41 24.45
CA HIS A 215 -12.57 -4.09 25.73
C HIS A 215 -13.94 -3.39 25.58
N ARG A 216 -14.11 -2.53 24.57
CA ARG A 216 -15.41 -1.92 24.26
C ARG A 216 -16.44 -2.95 23.81
N GLU A 217 -16.05 -3.88 22.93
CA GLU A 217 -16.96 -4.95 22.47
C GLU A 217 -17.35 -5.90 23.61
N GLN A 218 -16.41 -6.28 24.48
CA GLN A 218 -16.68 -7.11 25.65
C GLN A 218 -17.63 -6.41 26.64
N ALA A 219 -17.48 -5.10 26.84
CA ALA A 219 -18.38 -4.31 27.68
C ALA A 219 -19.78 -4.12 27.06
N LEU A 220 -19.89 -4.13 25.72
CA LEU A 220 -21.17 -4.10 25.00
C LEU A 220 -21.89 -5.45 25.08
N MET A 221 -21.15 -6.55 24.90
CA MET A 221 -21.68 -7.92 25.02
C MET A 221 -22.19 -8.22 26.44
N ALA A 222 -21.52 -7.72 27.47
CA ALA A 222 -21.94 -7.85 28.87
C ALA A 222 -23.19 -7.03 29.24
N LYS A 223 -23.66 -6.13 28.36
CA LYS A 223 -24.91 -5.36 28.54
C LYS A 223 -26.11 -5.98 27.82
N VAL A 224 -25.87 -6.96 26.94
CA VAL A 224 -26.88 -7.62 26.10
C VAL A 224 -27.26 -9.01 26.66
N LEU A 225 -26.50 -9.51 27.64
CA LEU A 225 -26.82 -10.66 28.50
C LEU A 225 -27.35 -10.17 29.84
#